data_AF-A0A2H1EI10-F1
#
_entry.id   AF-A0A2H1EI10-F1
#
_cell.length_a   1.000
_cell.length_b   1.000
_cell.length_c   1.000
_cell.angle_alpha   90.00
_cell.angle_beta   90.00
_cell.angle_gamma   90.00
#
_symmetry.space_group_name_H-M   'P 1'
#
loop_
_entity.id
_entity.type
_entity.pdbx_description
1 polymer ?
#
loop_
_entity_poly.entity_id
_entity_poly.type
_entity_poly.pdbx_seq_one_letter_code
_entity_poly.pdbx_strand_id
1 'polypeptide(L)'
;MFTTGLGLCVISLMVAITPVASAQMQHVNILVNYEKDPSRNYSVSLELGQEYTISQKYTWQNTLGRLDVTSYTIDEGPDVTIPRHSDGNFTINIPTDKDHTVTFRTIQQFEITSTYDGITFSPPSPTGDNWFDDGSGVQFVVPYVIQSDNQSRQQLAGWSEGNSDVTIIPRQDAGLFRSHVIQVTEKHDLSPQYKNQYYVNVISNFGKPLGTGWYDSGTIANISVIPGDDSILHHVFLGWQGQVIGDASQYSAEILVDSPKVMVANWSVDYTDISIIAIIAIAVLVIITIYKKRRNPAKI
;
A
#
# COMPACT_ATOMS: atom_id res chain seq x y z
N MET A 1 24.25 -5.69 22.16
CA MET A 1 24.89 -6.82 22.87
C MET A 1 24.43 -8.08 22.13
N PHE A 2 25.18 -8.48 21.10
CA PHE A 2 24.74 -9.54 20.17
C PHE A 2 25.14 -10.90 20.75
N THR A 3 24.15 -11.69 21.15
CA THR A 3 24.33 -13.10 21.47
C THR A 3 24.21 -13.90 20.18
N THR A 4 25.35 -14.33 19.63
CA THR A 4 25.42 -15.32 18.55
C THR A 4 25.04 -16.69 19.12
N GLY A 5 23.75 -17.03 19.06
CA GLY A 5 23.27 -18.37 19.36
C GLY A 5 23.63 -19.31 18.22
N LEU A 6 24.69 -20.10 18.37
CA LEU A 6 24.84 -21.35 17.63
C LEU A 6 23.61 -22.21 17.94
N GLY A 7 22.66 -22.23 17.01
CA GLY A 7 21.50 -23.10 17.09
C GLY A 7 21.93 -24.55 16.91
N LEU A 8 22.31 -25.21 18.01
CA LEU A 8 22.50 -26.65 18.05
C LEU A 8 21.18 -27.35 17.70
N CYS A 9 21.26 -28.29 16.75
CA CYS A 9 20.24 -29.29 16.47
C CYS A 9 20.01 -30.12 17.75
N VAL A 10 18.78 -30.17 18.25
CA VAL A 10 18.41 -30.96 19.42
C VAL A 10 17.90 -32.32 18.93
N ILE A 11 18.68 -33.37 19.13
CA ILE A 11 18.24 -34.76 18.95
C ILE A 11 17.47 -35.13 20.24
N SER A 12 16.16 -35.36 20.14
CA SER A 12 15.35 -35.86 21.26
C SER A 12 15.25 -37.39 21.20
N LEU A 13 15.66 -38.04 22.29
CA LEU A 13 15.70 -39.49 22.45
C LEU A 13 14.43 -39.97 23.18
N MET A 14 13.64 -40.88 22.58
CA MET A 14 12.64 -41.68 23.32
C MET A 14 13.18 -43.09 23.51
N VAL A 15 13.57 -43.45 24.73
CA VAL A 15 14.07 -44.81 25.05
C VAL A 15 12.96 -45.63 25.69
N ALA A 16 12.61 -46.77 25.08
CA ALA A 16 11.92 -47.87 25.75
C ALA A 16 12.98 -48.91 26.18
N ILE A 17 13.19 -49.06 27.49
CA ILE A 17 14.26 -49.92 28.03
C ILE A 17 13.70 -51.35 28.25
N THR A 18 14.26 -52.33 27.54
CA THR A 18 14.25 -53.74 27.97
C THR A 18 15.70 -54.26 27.98
N PRO A 19 16.19 -54.88 29.07
CA PRO A 19 17.61 -55.22 29.18
C PRO A 19 17.90 -56.56 28.49
N VAL A 20 18.88 -56.58 27.57
CA VAL A 20 19.54 -57.82 27.14
C VAL A 20 21.05 -57.60 27.06
N ALA A 21 21.78 -58.62 27.47
CA ALA A 21 23.21 -58.66 27.77
C ALA A 21 24.17 -58.28 26.61
N SER A 22 25.25 -57.58 26.96
CA SER A 22 26.62 -57.65 26.41
C SER A 22 26.77 -58.19 24.97
N ALA A 23 26.22 -57.47 24.00
CA ALA A 23 26.74 -57.48 22.63
C ALA A 23 27.58 -56.22 22.45
N GLN A 24 28.70 -56.32 21.73
CA GLN A 24 29.43 -55.14 21.25
C GLN A 24 28.40 -54.32 20.45
N MET A 25 27.89 -53.22 21.02
CA MET A 25 26.84 -52.43 20.36
C MET A 25 27.45 -51.87 19.07
N GLN A 26 27.00 -52.39 17.92
CA GLN A 26 27.36 -51.84 16.63
C GLN A 26 26.75 -50.45 16.54
N HIS A 27 27.58 -49.49 16.13
CA HIS A 27 27.15 -48.13 15.90
C HIS A 27 27.17 -47.86 14.39
N VAL A 28 26.27 -46.99 13.94
CA VAL A 28 26.30 -46.41 12.60
C VAL A 28 26.58 -44.92 12.72
N ASN A 29 27.23 -44.36 11.70
CA ASN A 29 27.51 -42.94 11.62
C ASN A 29 26.56 -42.26 10.64
N ILE A 30 25.92 -41.20 11.12
CA ILE A 30 25.13 -40.30 10.28
C ILE A 30 25.93 -39.02 10.08
N LEU A 31 26.40 -38.80 8.85
CA LEU A 31 27.07 -37.57 8.43
C LEU A 31 26.02 -36.59 7.92
N VAL A 32 25.99 -35.38 8.47
CA VAL A 32 25.10 -34.31 8.05
C VAL A 32 25.91 -33.17 7.44
N ASN A 33 25.63 -32.86 6.19
CA ASN A 33 26.32 -31.86 5.39
C ASN A 33 25.38 -30.72 4.96
N TYR A 34 25.92 -29.50 4.91
CA TYR A 34 25.25 -28.30 4.42
C TYR A 34 26.03 -27.73 3.24
N GLU A 35 25.46 -27.82 2.03
CA GLU A 35 26.17 -27.53 0.78
C GLU A 35 26.79 -26.12 0.75
N LYS A 36 26.04 -25.11 1.18
CA LYS A 36 26.49 -23.69 1.22
C LYS A 36 26.90 -23.19 2.60
N ASP A 37 26.98 -24.06 3.61
CA ASP A 37 27.48 -23.70 4.94
C ASP A 37 28.25 -24.87 5.60
N PRO A 38 29.40 -25.29 5.04
CA PRO A 38 30.13 -26.46 5.54
C PRO A 38 30.58 -26.35 7.01
N SER A 39 30.59 -25.13 7.58
CA SER A 39 30.91 -24.88 8.98
C SER A 39 29.93 -25.54 9.95
N ARG A 40 28.73 -25.89 9.46
CA ARG A 40 27.68 -26.58 10.22
C ARG A 40 27.71 -28.09 10.11
N ASN A 41 28.60 -28.66 9.30
CA ASN A 41 28.65 -30.11 9.11
C ASN A 41 28.96 -30.81 10.44
N TYR A 42 28.27 -31.93 10.70
CA TYR A 42 28.50 -32.73 11.89
C TYR A 42 28.32 -34.21 11.59
N SER A 43 28.90 -35.05 12.43
CA SER A 43 28.71 -36.49 12.42
C SER A 43 28.23 -36.94 13.78
N VAL A 44 27.27 -37.87 13.79
CA VAL A 44 26.76 -38.49 15.02
C VAL A 44 26.85 -40.00 14.90
N SER A 45 27.33 -40.64 15.96
CA SER A 45 27.40 -42.10 16.07
C SER A 45 26.22 -42.59 16.91
N LEU A 46 25.42 -43.50 16.35
CA LEU A 46 24.12 -43.94 16.89
C LEU A 46 24.07 -45.46 17.00
N GLU A 47 23.24 -45.98 17.91
CA GLU A 47 23.07 -47.42 18.09
C GLU A 47 22.35 -48.05 16.88
N LEU A 48 22.87 -49.17 16.37
CA LEU A 48 22.30 -49.88 15.23
C LEU A 48 20.89 -50.43 15.56
N GLY A 49 19.94 -50.26 14.64
CA GLY A 49 18.59 -50.82 14.70
C GLY A 49 17.56 -49.99 15.46
N GLN A 50 17.88 -48.74 15.84
CA GLN A 50 16.93 -47.76 16.38
C GLN A 50 16.53 -46.69 15.34
N GLU A 51 15.34 -46.12 15.46
CA GLU A 51 14.91 -44.99 14.64
C GLU A 51 15.33 -43.68 15.31
N TYR A 52 16.05 -42.83 14.59
CA TYR A 52 16.41 -41.50 15.06
C TYR A 52 15.85 -40.43 14.13
N THR A 53 15.56 -39.27 14.73
CA THR A 53 15.02 -38.12 14.03
C THR A 53 16.01 -36.96 14.05
N ILE A 54 16.34 -36.44 12.88
CA ILE A 54 17.08 -35.19 12.71
C ILE A 54 16.06 -34.04 12.76
N SER A 55 16.25 -33.07 13.66
CA SER A 55 15.44 -31.85 13.73
C SER A 55 16.19 -30.67 13.11
N GLN A 56 15.82 -30.28 11.89
CA GLN A 56 16.51 -29.24 11.12
C GLN A 56 15.69 -27.94 11.07
N LYS A 57 16.35 -26.79 11.29
CA LYS A 57 15.76 -25.46 11.05
C LYS A 57 15.49 -25.23 9.56
N TYR A 58 14.37 -24.62 9.22
CA TYR A 58 14.12 -24.22 7.82
C TYR A 58 15.12 -23.16 7.36
N THR A 59 15.42 -22.18 8.22
CA THR A 59 16.33 -21.08 7.87
C THR A 59 17.36 -20.80 8.96
N TRP A 60 18.46 -20.15 8.56
CA TRP A 60 19.38 -19.53 9.50
C TRP A 60 20.12 -18.34 8.87
N GLN A 61 20.52 -17.39 9.71
CA GLN A 61 21.28 -16.22 9.29
C GLN A 61 22.74 -16.57 9.02
N ASN A 62 23.32 -15.88 8.04
CA ASN A 62 24.75 -15.86 7.77
C ASN A 62 25.23 -14.39 7.62
N THR A 63 26.48 -14.19 7.18
CA THR A 63 27.05 -12.83 7.04
C THR A 63 26.44 -12.01 5.90
N LEU A 64 25.87 -12.66 4.89
CA LEU A 64 25.31 -11.99 3.69
C LEU A 64 23.81 -11.73 3.83
N GLY A 65 23.09 -12.60 4.54
CA GLY A 65 21.65 -12.59 4.69
C GLY A 65 21.20 -13.85 5.41
N ARG A 66 20.34 -14.64 4.76
CA ARG A 66 19.78 -15.87 5.31
C ARG A 66 19.96 -17.04 4.34
N LEU A 67 20.22 -18.23 4.85
CA LEU A 67 20.11 -19.47 4.09
C LEU A 67 18.77 -20.12 4.40
N ASP A 68 18.11 -20.63 3.36
CA ASP A 68 16.86 -21.38 3.46
C ASP A 68 17.02 -22.76 2.84
N VAL A 69 16.56 -23.79 3.53
CA VAL A 69 16.64 -25.19 3.10
C VAL A 69 15.52 -25.46 2.10
N THR A 70 15.90 -25.92 0.91
CA THR A 70 14.96 -26.20 -0.18
C THR A 70 14.70 -27.69 -0.35
N SER A 71 15.74 -28.50 -0.11
CA SER A 71 15.68 -29.95 -0.21
C SER A 71 16.81 -30.61 0.57
N TYR A 72 16.75 -31.93 0.66
CA TYR A 72 17.85 -32.75 1.14
C TYR A 72 18.00 -34.03 0.31
N THR A 73 19.17 -34.64 0.36
CA THR A 73 19.42 -36.00 -0.15
C THR A 73 19.86 -36.90 0.99
N ILE A 74 19.60 -38.21 0.83
CA ILE A 74 20.16 -39.27 1.66
C ILE A 74 20.99 -40.15 0.73
N ASP A 75 22.25 -40.39 1.09
CA ASP A 75 23.21 -41.24 0.38
C ASP A 75 23.34 -40.90 -1.12
N GLU A 76 23.42 -39.60 -1.43
CA GLU A 76 23.46 -39.09 -2.82
C GLU A 76 22.26 -39.51 -3.69
N GLY A 77 21.14 -39.87 -3.05
CA GLY A 77 19.87 -40.16 -3.70
C GLY A 77 19.18 -38.93 -4.29
N PRO A 78 17.94 -39.07 -4.77
CA PRO A 78 17.18 -37.95 -5.33
C PRO A 78 16.88 -36.87 -4.28
N ASP A 79 16.78 -35.63 -4.73
CA ASP A 79 16.39 -34.50 -3.87
C ASP A 79 14.96 -34.68 -3.36
N VAL A 80 14.80 -34.68 -2.04
CA VAL A 80 13.51 -34.61 -1.36
C VAL A 80 13.23 -33.15 -1.05
N THR A 81 12.26 -32.56 -1.75
CA THR A 81 11.82 -31.17 -1.54
C THR A 81 11.02 -31.05 -0.25
N ILE A 82 11.18 -29.92 0.44
CA ILE A 82 10.45 -29.63 1.67
C ILE A 82 9.61 -28.34 1.52
N PRO A 83 8.51 -28.21 2.28
CA PRO A 83 7.87 -26.91 2.48
C PRO A 83 8.87 -25.90 3.05
N ARG A 84 8.75 -24.63 2.64
CA ARG A 84 9.67 -23.58 3.05
C ARG A 84 8.96 -22.67 4.04
N HIS A 85 9.64 -22.37 5.14
CA HIS A 85 9.11 -21.56 6.24
C HIS A 85 10.18 -20.61 6.74
N SER A 86 9.77 -19.40 7.15
CA SER A 86 10.70 -18.40 7.67
C SER A 86 11.35 -18.81 9.00
N ASP A 87 10.69 -19.66 9.78
CA ASP A 87 11.10 -20.11 11.10
C ASP A 87 10.73 -21.57 11.38
N GLY A 88 11.03 -22.04 12.59
CA GLY A 88 10.73 -23.39 13.04
C GLY A 88 11.68 -24.48 12.52
N ASN A 89 11.32 -25.73 12.80
CA ASN A 89 12.08 -26.92 12.41
C ASN A 89 11.17 -27.90 11.66
N PHE A 90 11.78 -28.69 10.77
CA PHE A 90 11.22 -29.94 10.27
C PHE A 90 12.04 -31.12 10.77
N THR A 91 11.46 -32.31 10.64
CA THR A 91 12.06 -33.56 11.11
C THR A 91 12.25 -34.53 9.96
N ILE A 92 13.40 -35.20 9.91
CA ILE A 92 13.68 -36.33 9.01
C ILE A 92 13.95 -37.56 9.86
N ASN A 93 13.27 -38.66 9.55
CA ASN A 93 13.61 -39.96 10.14
C ASN A 93 14.68 -40.63 9.30
N ILE A 94 15.74 -41.09 9.96
CA ILE A 94 16.84 -41.81 9.33
C ILE A 94 16.96 -43.18 10.02
N PRO A 95 16.80 -44.29 9.28
CA PRO A 95 17.02 -45.61 9.85
C PRO A 95 18.49 -45.76 10.25
N THR A 96 18.77 -46.54 11.29
CA THR A 96 20.14 -46.94 11.65
C THR A 96 20.43 -48.35 11.18
N ASP A 97 20.30 -48.58 9.88
CA ASP A 97 20.62 -49.86 9.24
C ASP A 97 22.05 -49.89 8.70
N LYS A 98 22.60 -48.73 8.31
CA LYS A 98 23.98 -48.51 7.89
C LYS A 98 24.41 -47.07 8.13
N ASP A 99 25.66 -46.77 7.79
CA ASP A 99 26.13 -45.40 7.70
C ASP A 99 25.36 -44.65 6.62
N HIS A 100 24.93 -43.42 6.93
CA HIS A 100 24.21 -42.55 6.02
C HIS A 100 24.87 -41.18 5.90
N THR A 101 24.72 -40.58 4.73
CA THR A 101 25.05 -39.17 4.50
C THR A 101 23.79 -38.40 4.14
N VAL A 102 23.40 -37.45 4.99
CA VAL A 102 22.30 -36.51 4.75
C VAL A 102 22.91 -35.19 4.29
N THR A 103 22.54 -34.72 3.09
CA THR A 103 23.01 -33.43 2.57
C THR A 103 21.85 -32.48 2.39
N PHE A 104 21.87 -31.37 3.12
CA PHE A 104 20.90 -30.28 2.96
C PHE A 104 21.33 -29.32 1.85
N ARG A 105 20.40 -29.06 0.94
CA ARG A 105 20.54 -28.03 -0.10
C ARG A 105 19.88 -26.74 0.35
N THR A 106 20.58 -25.64 0.12
CA THR A 106 20.11 -24.32 0.53
C THR A 106 20.21 -23.30 -0.59
N ILE A 107 19.34 -22.31 -0.52
CA ILE A 107 19.42 -21.10 -1.32
C ILE A 107 19.71 -19.90 -0.43
N GLN A 108 20.56 -18.99 -0.92
CA GLN A 108 20.78 -17.71 -0.26
C GLN A 108 19.53 -16.87 -0.46
N GLN A 109 19.12 -16.17 0.59
CA GLN A 109 18.04 -15.21 0.57
C GLN A 109 18.51 -13.84 1.04
N PHE A 110 17.87 -12.81 0.50
CA PHE A 110 18.04 -11.42 0.90
C PHE A 110 16.71 -10.80 1.28
N GLU A 111 16.77 -9.89 2.24
CA GLU A 111 15.62 -9.16 2.73
C GLU A 111 15.30 -7.98 1.81
N ILE A 112 14.01 -7.78 1.53
CA ILE A 112 13.50 -6.55 0.94
C ILE A 112 12.73 -5.81 2.04
N THR A 113 13.25 -4.68 2.50
CA THR A 113 12.58 -3.83 3.48
C THR A 113 11.74 -2.76 2.78
N SER A 114 10.77 -2.19 3.50
CA SER A 114 10.08 -1.01 3.02
C SER A 114 9.72 -0.04 4.13
N THR A 115 9.68 1.25 3.80
CA THR A 115 9.12 2.30 4.68
C THR A 115 7.59 2.32 4.70
N TYR A 116 6.94 1.55 3.83
CA TYR A 116 5.49 1.42 3.75
C TYR A 116 5.04 0.00 4.11
N ASP A 117 4.38 -0.16 5.26
CA ASP A 117 3.96 -1.46 5.80
C ASP A 117 2.97 -2.22 4.90
N GLY A 118 2.16 -1.51 4.10
CA GLY A 118 1.16 -2.11 3.22
C GLY A 118 1.71 -2.63 1.89
N ILE A 119 3.03 -2.73 1.75
CA ILE A 119 3.68 -3.25 0.55
C ILE A 119 3.40 -4.75 0.39
N THR A 120 3.21 -5.20 -0.84
CA THR A 120 3.10 -6.63 -1.17
C THR A 120 4.01 -6.96 -2.34
N PHE A 121 4.36 -8.24 -2.49
CA PHE A 121 5.32 -8.69 -3.48
C PHE A 121 4.73 -9.73 -4.44
N SER A 122 5.17 -9.67 -5.69
CA SER A 122 4.73 -10.54 -6.78
C SER A 122 5.96 -11.03 -7.55
N PRO A 123 6.31 -12.33 -7.49
CA PRO A 123 5.71 -13.37 -6.64
C PRO A 123 5.91 -13.10 -5.13
N PRO A 124 5.09 -13.70 -4.24
CA PRO A 124 5.32 -13.63 -2.80
C PRO A 124 6.60 -14.39 -2.43
N SER A 125 7.15 -14.09 -1.26
CA SER A 125 8.29 -14.83 -0.73
C SER A 125 7.99 -16.33 -0.60
N PRO A 126 8.94 -17.21 -0.94
CA PRO A 126 8.77 -18.64 -0.75
C PRO A 126 8.66 -19.06 0.73
N THR A 127 9.08 -18.21 1.65
CA THR A 127 9.03 -18.42 3.10
C THR A 127 7.91 -17.64 3.79
N GLY A 128 7.08 -16.92 3.03
CA GLY A 128 5.93 -16.17 3.53
C GLY A 128 6.26 -14.88 4.29
N ASP A 129 7.50 -14.41 4.19
CA ASP A 129 8.00 -13.18 4.82
C ASP A 129 8.61 -12.23 3.78
N ASN A 130 9.50 -11.32 4.17
CA ASN A 130 10.11 -10.35 3.26
C ASN A 130 11.49 -10.79 2.74
N TRP A 131 11.77 -12.08 2.76
CA TRP A 131 13.03 -12.66 2.30
C TRP A 131 12.83 -13.42 1.00
N PHE A 132 13.67 -13.13 0.00
CA PHE A 132 13.53 -13.64 -1.34
C PHE A 132 14.82 -14.32 -1.79
N ASP A 133 14.68 -15.29 -2.68
CA ASP A 133 15.79 -16.09 -3.17
C ASP A 133 16.76 -15.26 -4.00
N ASP A 134 18.05 -15.50 -3.82
CA ASP A 134 19.12 -14.93 -4.61
C ASP A 134 18.91 -15.24 -6.11
N GLY A 135 18.98 -14.20 -6.94
CA GLY A 135 18.72 -14.22 -8.37
C GLY A 135 17.23 -14.21 -8.75
N SER A 136 16.30 -14.13 -7.80
CA SER A 136 14.87 -14.05 -8.11
C SER A 136 14.46 -12.66 -8.62
N GLY A 137 13.45 -12.61 -9.49
CA GLY A 137 12.84 -11.37 -9.96
C GLY A 137 11.54 -11.09 -9.24
N VAL A 138 11.48 -9.97 -8.50
CA VAL A 138 10.33 -9.60 -7.65
C VAL A 138 9.80 -8.21 -8.03
N GLN A 139 8.49 -8.05 -8.10
CA GLN A 139 7.86 -6.73 -8.19
C GLN A 139 7.18 -6.41 -6.85
N PHE A 140 7.31 -5.17 -6.39
CA PHE A 140 6.46 -4.70 -5.30
C PHE A 140 5.17 -4.09 -5.83
N VAL A 141 4.13 -4.15 -5.01
CA VAL A 141 2.78 -3.71 -5.31
C VAL A 141 2.26 -2.88 -4.15
N VAL A 142 1.82 -1.66 -4.46
CA VAL A 142 1.28 -0.69 -3.50
C VAL A 142 0.07 0.02 -4.11
N PRO A 143 -0.87 0.55 -3.32
CA PRO A 143 -1.99 1.31 -3.87
C PRO A 143 -1.55 2.66 -4.45
N TYR A 144 -2.21 3.12 -5.51
CA TYR A 144 -2.02 4.51 -5.98
C TYR A 144 -2.59 5.53 -4.99
N VAL A 145 -3.65 5.15 -4.26
CA VAL A 145 -4.38 6.00 -3.33
C VAL A 145 -4.62 5.26 -2.03
N ILE A 146 -4.25 5.87 -0.92
CA ILE A 146 -4.60 5.42 0.44
C ILE A 146 -5.64 6.40 0.98
N GLN A 147 -6.87 5.92 1.17
CA GLN A 147 -7.94 6.74 1.72
C GLN A 147 -7.77 6.88 3.24
N SER A 148 -7.74 8.12 3.73
CA SER A 148 -7.72 8.40 5.17
C SER A 148 -9.14 8.65 5.68
N ASP A 149 -9.90 9.48 4.97
CA ASP A 149 -11.32 9.74 5.21
C ASP A 149 -12.01 10.18 3.89
N ASN A 150 -13.20 10.81 3.96
CA ASN A 150 -13.94 11.24 2.77
C ASN A 150 -13.39 12.51 2.09
N GLN A 151 -12.44 13.19 2.72
CA GLN A 151 -11.94 14.52 2.38
C GLN A 151 -10.40 14.61 2.40
N SER A 152 -9.72 13.57 2.90
CA SER A 152 -8.28 13.44 3.01
C SER A 152 -7.84 12.08 2.47
N ARG A 153 -6.83 12.08 1.61
CA ARG A 153 -6.22 10.86 1.07
C ARG A 153 -4.72 11.07 0.85
N GLN A 154 -4.02 9.99 0.60
CA GLN A 154 -2.63 10.02 0.16
C GLN A 154 -2.53 9.49 -1.26
N GLN A 155 -1.71 10.14 -2.08
CA GLN A 155 -1.44 9.79 -3.46
C GLN A 155 0.01 9.34 -3.61
N LEU A 156 0.23 8.19 -4.24
CA LEU A 156 1.57 7.75 -4.61
C LEU A 156 2.18 8.77 -5.57
N ALA A 157 3.28 9.40 -5.16
CA ALA A 157 4.00 10.43 -5.92
C ALA A 157 5.28 9.87 -6.55
N GLY A 158 5.87 8.85 -5.92
CA GLY A 158 7.09 8.24 -6.40
C GLY A 158 7.53 7.09 -5.52
N TRP A 159 8.71 6.56 -5.79
CA TRP A 159 9.40 5.64 -4.91
C TRP A 159 10.91 5.71 -5.16
N SER A 160 11.71 5.33 -4.17
CA SER A 160 13.17 5.20 -4.31
C SER A 160 13.64 3.87 -3.74
N GLU A 161 14.85 3.47 -4.14
CA GLU A 161 15.56 2.33 -3.61
C GLU A 161 16.80 2.82 -2.85
N GLY A 162 16.91 2.47 -1.57
CA GLY A 162 17.95 3.02 -0.68
C GLY A 162 17.99 4.54 -0.75
N ASN A 163 19.15 5.09 -1.09
CA ASN A 163 19.39 6.53 -1.22
C ASN A 163 19.38 7.03 -2.68
N SER A 164 18.85 6.24 -3.61
CA SER A 164 18.76 6.62 -5.03
C SER A 164 17.70 7.68 -5.27
N ASP A 165 17.76 8.30 -6.46
CA ASP A 165 16.78 9.29 -6.90
C ASP A 165 15.36 8.71 -6.93
N VAL A 166 14.39 9.59 -6.69
CA VAL A 166 12.97 9.22 -6.68
C VAL A 166 12.48 9.01 -8.12
N THR A 167 11.97 7.81 -8.37
CA THR A 167 11.18 7.53 -9.58
C THR A 167 9.80 8.13 -9.41
N ILE A 168 9.51 9.21 -10.15
CA ILE A 168 8.21 9.89 -10.12
C ILE A 168 7.14 9.04 -10.80
N ILE A 169 6.01 8.88 -10.12
CA ILE A 169 4.87 8.11 -10.61
C ILE A 169 3.73 9.06 -10.99
N PRO A 170 3.19 8.98 -12.22
CA PRO A 170 2.02 9.75 -12.61
C PRO A 170 0.81 9.45 -11.71
N ARG A 171 0.04 10.50 -11.45
CA ARG A 171 -1.18 10.42 -10.63
C ARG A 171 -2.19 9.45 -11.23
N GLN A 172 -2.81 8.65 -10.36
CA GLN A 172 -3.94 7.76 -10.68
C GLN A 172 -4.95 7.84 -9.54
N ASP A 173 -6.24 7.89 -9.87
CA ASP A 173 -7.31 8.09 -8.88
C ASP A 173 -7.68 6.82 -8.08
N ALA A 174 -7.24 5.65 -8.53
CA ALA A 174 -7.46 4.37 -7.86
C ALA A 174 -6.50 3.29 -8.38
N GLY A 175 -6.56 2.10 -7.77
CA GLY A 175 -5.86 0.91 -8.24
C GLY A 175 -4.52 0.67 -7.56
N LEU A 176 -3.76 -0.28 -8.13
CA LEU A 176 -2.47 -0.73 -7.62
C LEU A 176 -1.36 -0.36 -8.60
N PHE A 177 -0.30 0.24 -8.08
CA PHE A 177 0.97 0.40 -8.77
C PHE A 177 1.78 -0.89 -8.65
N ARG A 178 2.49 -1.25 -9.74
CA ARG A 178 3.44 -2.36 -9.79
C ARG A 178 4.79 -1.82 -10.27
N SER A 179 5.85 -2.10 -9.53
CA SER A 179 7.21 -1.70 -9.91
C SER A 179 7.70 -2.44 -11.14
N HIS A 180 8.88 -2.06 -11.65
CA HIS A 180 9.64 -2.97 -12.49
C HIS A 180 10.08 -4.21 -11.69
N VAL A 181 10.57 -5.23 -12.40
CA VAL A 181 11.17 -6.40 -11.77
C VAL A 181 12.48 -5.98 -11.11
N ILE A 182 12.58 -6.21 -9.81
CA ILE A 182 13.79 -6.04 -8.99
C ILE A 182 14.50 -7.38 -8.96
N GLN A 183 15.78 -7.41 -9.31
CA GLN A 183 16.61 -8.61 -9.24
C GLN A 183 17.19 -8.71 -7.83
N VAL A 184 16.78 -9.72 -7.08
CA VAL A 184 17.20 -9.90 -5.69
C VAL A 184 18.57 -10.57 -5.68
N THR A 185 19.63 -9.78 -5.75
CA THR A 185 21.02 -10.26 -5.59
C THR A 185 21.68 -9.76 -4.31
N GLU A 186 21.00 -8.86 -3.60
CA GLU A 186 21.39 -8.30 -2.33
C GLU A 186 20.15 -7.79 -1.58
N LYS A 187 20.37 -7.13 -0.44
CA LYS A 187 19.29 -6.53 0.34
C LYS A 187 18.78 -5.27 -0.38
N HIS A 188 17.47 -5.09 -0.40
CA HIS A 188 16.85 -3.90 -1.00
C HIS A 188 16.05 -3.13 0.05
N ASP A 189 16.12 -1.81 -0.01
CA ASP A 189 15.36 -0.93 0.87
C ASP A 189 14.41 -0.06 0.04
N LEU A 190 13.13 -0.40 0.00
CA LEU A 190 12.14 0.25 -0.86
C LEU A 190 11.39 1.36 -0.13
N SER A 191 11.40 2.57 -0.69
CA SER A 191 10.73 3.72 -0.10
C SER A 191 9.64 4.30 -1.01
N PRO A 192 8.42 3.72 -1.04
CA PRO A 192 7.26 4.36 -1.65
C PRO A 192 6.98 5.72 -1.00
N GLN A 193 6.79 6.74 -1.83
CA GLN A 193 6.56 8.12 -1.38
C GLN A 193 5.14 8.54 -1.68
N TYR A 194 4.40 8.87 -0.62
CA TYR A 194 3.04 9.35 -0.70
C TYR A 194 2.96 10.83 -0.37
N LYS A 195 2.10 11.54 -1.08
CA LYS A 195 1.79 12.95 -0.84
C LYS A 195 0.35 13.07 -0.34
N ASN A 196 0.16 13.82 0.73
CA ASN A 196 -1.18 14.14 1.23
C ASN A 196 -1.97 14.93 0.18
N GLN A 197 -3.24 14.60 0.03
CA GLN A 197 -4.20 15.30 -0.80
C GLN A 197 -5.46 15.63 0.01
N TYR A 198 -6.04 16.79 -0.27
CA TYR A 198 -7.29 17.22 0.33
C TYR A 198 -8.34 17.49 -0.74
N TYR A 199 -9.59 17.22 -0.40
CA TYR A 199 -10.72 17.49 -1.26
C TYR A 199 -11.15 18.96 -1.14
N VAL A 200 -11.25 19.62 -2.28
CA VAL A 200 -11.82 20.96 -2.43
C VAL A 200 -13.20 20.79 -3.04
N ASN A 201 -14.22 21.26 -2.33
CA ASN A 201 -15.61 21.27 -2.77
C ASN A 201 -16.04 22.70 -3.08
N VAL A 202 -16.37 23.00 -4.34
CA VAL A 202 -16.79 24.32 -4.80
C VAL A 202 -18.30 24.30 -5.05
N ILE A 203 -19.02 25.14 -4.32
CA ILE A 203 -20.48 25.20 -4.30
C ILE A 203 -20.91 26.57 -4.83
N SER A 204 -21.93 26.59 -5.69
CA SER A 204 -22.61 27.83 -6.10
C SER A 204 -24.11 27.59 -6.19
N ASN A 205 -24.90 28.53 -5.67
CA ASN A 205 -26.37 28.51 -5.83
C ASN A 205 -26.83 29.10 -7.17
N PHE A 206 -25.95 29.85 -7.86
CA PHE A 206 -26.19 30.40 -9.19
C PHE A 206 -24.95 30.23 -10.08
N GLY A 207 -25.15 29.86 -11.35
CA GLY A 207 -24.05 29.52 -12.25
C GLY A 207 -23.40 28.16 -11.99
N LYS A 208 -22.33 27.85 -12.72
CA LYS A 208 -21.63 26.56 -12.69
C LYS A 208 -20.28 26.68 -11.96
N PRO A 209 -20.11 26.06 -10.78
CA PRO A 209 -18.81 26.03 -10.10
C PRO A 209 -17.82 25.10 -10.81
N LEU A 210 -16.54 25.47 -10.78
CA LEU A 210 -15.39 24.73 -11.31
C LEU A 210 -14.26 24.71 -10.26
N GLY A 211 -13.38 23.71 -10.34
CA GLY A 211 -12.28 23.52 -9.39
C GLY A 211 -12.61 22.62 -8.20
N THR A 212 -13.73 21.88 -8.25
CA THR A 212 -14.00 20.80 -7.30
C THR A 212 -13.13 19.60 -7.61
N GLY A 213 -12.44 19.04 -6.61
CA GLY A 213 -11.60 17.87 -6.81
C GLY A 213 -10.55 17.66 -5.71
N TRP A 214 -9.69 16.68 -5.94
CA TRP A 214 -8.59 16.34 -5.05
C TRP A 214 -7.32 17.08 -5.46
N TYR A 215 -6.70 17.78 -4.52
CA TYR A 215 -5.49 18.56 -4.74
C TYR A 215 -4.40 18.15 -3.75
N ASP A 216 -3.16 18.19 -4.21
CA ASP A 216 -1.98 17.99 -3.37
C ASP A 216 -1.89 19.05 -2.27
N SER A 217 -1.59 18.60 -1.05
CA SER A 217 -1.34 19.48 0.09
C SER A 217 -0.25 20.50 -0.22
N GLY A 218 -0.50 21.76 0.14
CA GLY A 218 0.37 22.90 -0.08
C GLY A 218 0.31 23.50 -1.49
N THR A 219 -0.50 22.96 -2.41
CA THR A 219 -0.65 23.55 -3.74
C THR A 219 -1.69 24.67 -3.77
N ILE A 220 -1.59 25.52 -4.79
CA ILE A 220 -2.60 26.55 -5.09
C ILE A 220 -3.60 25.95 -6.08
N ALA A 221 -4.86 25.89 -5.68
CA ALA A 221 -5.96 25.45 -6.53
C ALA A 221 -6.71 26.65 -7.12
N ASN A 222 -6.99 26.60 -8.41
CA ASN A 222 -7.84 27.57 -9.09
C ASN A 222 -9.30 27.13 -9.00
N ILE A 223 -10.13 27.95 -8.37
CA ILE A 223 -11.58 27.79 -8.34
C ILE A 223 -12.23 28.88 -9.17
N SER A 224 -13.37 28.57 -9.79
CA SER A 224 -14.15 29.58 -10.49
C SER A 224 -15.63 29.25 -10.52
N VAL A 225 -16.43 30.24 -10.85
CA VAL A 225 -17.85 30.07 -11.16
C VAL A 225 -18.13 30.74 -12.49
N ILE A 226 -18.75 29.99 -13.41
CA ILE A 226 -19.28 30.56 -14.65
C ILE A 226 -20.68 31.07 -14.32
N PRO A 227 -20.96 32.40 -14.39
CA PRO A 227 -22.30 32.93 -14.15
C PRO A 227 -23.34 32.23 -15.02
N GLY A 228 -24.53 31.99 -14.48
CA GLY A 228 -25.66 31.53 -15.26
C GLY A 228 -26.30 32.68 -16.04
N ASP A 229 -27.10 32.35 -17.04
CA ASP A 229 -27.96 33.33 -17.70
C ASP A 229 -29.36 33.28 -17.06
N ASP A 230 -29.82 34.42 -16.56
CA ASP A 230 -31.21 34.63 -16.09
C ASP A 230 -31.77 35.86 -16.79
N SER A 231 -32.87 35.67 -17.53
CA SER A 231 -33.47 36.70 -18.37
C SER A 231 -34.36 37.68 -17.59
N ILE A 232 -34.68 37.35 -16.35
CA ILE A 232 -35.71 38.04 -15.56
C ILE A 232 -35.08 38.69 -14.32
N LEU A 233 -34.12 38.02 -13.68
CA LEU A 233 -33.43 38.51 -12.49
C LEU A 233 -31.97 38.81 -12.79
N HIS A 234 -31.49 39.95 -12.30
CA HIS A 234 -30.08 40.28 -12.39
C HIS A 234 -29.34 39.73 -11.17
N HIS A 235 -28.37 38.84 -11.39
CA HIS A 235 -27.57 38.24 -10.32
C HIS A 235 -26.22 38.95 -10.19
N VAL A 236 -25.91 39.43 -8.99
CA VAL A 236 -24.67 40.12 -8.66
C VAL A 236 -23.80 39.20 -7.82
N PHE A 237 -22.59 38.92 -8.28
CA PHE A 237 -21.62 38.15 -7.52
C PHE A 237 -21.08 38.96 -6.35
N LEU A 238 -21.26 38.45 -5.14
CA LEU A 238 -20.82 39.10 -3.90
C LEU A 238 -19.40 38.69 -3.51
N GLY A 239 -18.93 37.55 -4.01
CA GLY A 239 -17.61 37.02 -3.71
C GLY A 239 -17.61 35.60 -3.17
N TRP A 240 -16.41 35.08 -2.94
CA TRP A 240 -16.20 33.75 -2.36
C TRP A 240 -16.30 33.76 -0.83
N GLN A 241 -16.97 32.76 -0.26
CA GLN A 241 -16.91 32.44 1.17
C GLN A 241 -15.66 31.62 1.46
N GLY A 242 -14.89 32.06 2.44
CA GLY A 242 -13.65 31.40 2.87
C GLY A 242 -12.41 32.22 2.51
N GLN A 243 -11.25 31.68 2.87
CA GLN A 243 -9.98 32.34 2.59
C GLN A 243 -9.55 32.05 1.15
N VAL A 244 -9.37 33.11 0.37
CA VAL A 244 -8.80 33.09 -0.98
C VAL A 244 -7.52 33.90 -1.02
N ILE A 245 -6.72 33.65 -2.05
CA ILE A 245 -5.55 34.43 -2.41
C ILE A 245 -6.03 35.45 -3.46
N GLY A 246 -5.79 36.73 -3.19
CA GLY A 246 -6.20 37.83 -4.07
C GLY A 246 -7.60 38.37 -3.78
N ASP A 247 -8.30 38.80 -4.84
CA ASP A 247 -9.59 39.48 -4.73
C ASP A 247 -10.76 38.48 -4.73
N ALA A 248 -11.42 38.36 -3.58
CA ALA A 248 -12.56 37.48 -3.41
C ALA A 248 -13.80 37.87 -4.22
N SER A 249 -13.86 39.10 -4.77
CA SER A 249 -14.98 39.60 -5.56
C SER A 249 -14.93 39.20 -7.04
N GLN A 250 -13.91 38.43 -7.46
CA GLN A 250 -13.79 37.93 -8.82
C GLN A 250 -14.39 36.53 -8.99
N TYR A 251 -14.94 36.26 -10.18
CA TYR A 251 -15.51 34.96 -10.55
C TYR A 251 -14.50 33.80 -10.49
N SER A 252 -13.20 34.10 -10.49
CA SER A 252 -12.12 33.14 -10.28
C SER A 252 -11.28 33.56 -9.08
N ALA A 253 -10.87 32.58 -8.27
CA ALA A 253 -10.01 32.80 -7.13
C ALA A 253 -9.02 31.65 -6.97
N GLU A 254 -7.92 31.94 -6.27
CA GLU A 254 -6.91 30.96 -5.90
C GLU A 254 -7.05 30.60 -4.42
N ILE A 255 -6.83 29.34 -4.06
CA ILE A 255 -6.84 28.90 -2.65
C ILE A 255 -5.60 28.06 -2.35
N LEU A 256 -5.02 28.24 -1.17
CA LEU A 256 -4.00 27.33 -0.64
C LEU A 256 -4.70 26.06 -0.10
N VAL A 257 -4.30 24.90 -0.59
CA VAL A 257 -4.84 23.60 -0.15
C VAL A 257 -4.00 23.05 1.00
N ASP A 258 -4.22 23.54 2.22
CA ASP A 258 -3.56 23.06 3.45
C ASP A 258 -4.40 22.06 4.26
N SER A 259 -5.68 21.93 3.91
CA SER A 259 -6.72 21.14 4.58
C SER A 259 -7.89 20.94 3.61
N PRO A 260 -8.88 20.08 3.92
CA PRO A 260 -10.13 20.01 3.17
C PRO A 260 -10.87 21.35 3.17
N LYS A 261 -11.40 21.77 2.01
CA LYS A 261 -12.03 23.09 1.86
C LYS A 261 -13.39 23.01 1.19
N VAL A 262 -14.30 23.84 1.70
CA VAL A 262 -15.58 24.12 1.06
C VAL A 262 -15.59 25.59 0.69
N MET A 263 -15.66 25.88 -0.60
CA MET A 263 -15.66 27.23 -1.16
C MET A 263 -17.04 27.53 -1.73
N VAL A 264 -17.69 28.58 -1.24
CA VAL A 264 -19.06 28.92 -1.65
C VAL A 264 -19.05 30.24 -2.43
N ALA A 265 -19.55 30.22 -3.66
CA ALA A 265 -19.79 31.42 -4.44
C ALA A 265 -21.09 32.09 -3.97
N ASN A 266 -20.99 33.32 -3.45
CA ASN A 266 -22.14 34.07 -2.96
C ASN A 266 -22.70 35.00 -4.04
N TRP A 267 -24.02 35.01 -4.15
CA TRP A 267 -24.76 35.79 -5.13
C TRP A 267 -25.91 36.56 -4.46
N SER A 268 -26.15 37.78 -4.91
CA SER A 268 -27.33 38.57 -4.59
C SER A 268 -28.21 38.72 -5.81
N VAL A 269 -29.52 38.75 -5.61
CA VAL A 269 -30.49 39.05 -6.66
C VAL A 269 -30.85 40.53 -6.58
N ASP A 270 -30.66 41.25 -7.68
CA ASP A 270 -31.14 42.62 -7.85
C ASP A 270 -32.56 42.60 -8.44
N TYR A 271 -33.51 43.08 -7.65
CA TYR A 271 -34.93 43.16 -7.99
C TYR A 271 -35.31 44.49 -8.64
N THR A 272 -34.36 45.39 -8.90
CA THR A 272 -34.63 46.75 -9.41
C THR A 272 -35.41 46.69 -10.72
N ASP A 273 -34.99 45.83 -11.67
CA ASP A 273 -35.64 45.72 -12.98
C ASP A 273 -37.08 45.20 -12.88
N ILE A 274 -37.31 44.15 -12.10
CA ILE A 274 -38.67 43.61 -11.87
C ILE A 274 -39.54 44.64 -11.15
N SER A 275 -38.97 45.34 -10.16
CA SER A 275 -39.70 46.36 -9.42
C SER A 275 -40.16 47.49 -10.35
N ILE A 276 -39.30 47.93 -11.28
CA ILE A 276 -39.65 48.93 -12.30
C ILE A 276 -40.75 48.39 -13.24
N ILE A 277 -40.62 47.17 -13.75
CA ILE A 277 -41.62 46.55 -14.63
C ILE A 277 -42.98 46.45 -13.92
N ALA A 278 -43.00 46.01 -12.66
CA ALA A 278 -44.21 45.91 -11.85
C ALA A 278 -44.87 47.28 -11.64
N ILE A 279 -44.08 48.32 -11.35
CA ILE A 279 -44.58 49.69 -11.19
C ILE A 279 -45.21 50.19 -12.51
N ILE A 280 -44.57 49.97 -13.66
CA ILE A 280 -45.10 50.36 -14.98
C ILE A 280 -46.39 49.60 -15.29
N ALA A 281 -46.44 48.29 -15.05
CA ALA A 281 -47.63 47.48 -15.29
C ALA A 281 -48.83 47.94 -14.44
N ILE A 282 -48.60 48.25 -13.16
CA ILE A 282 -49.62 48.82 -12.27
C ILE A 282 -50.09 50.18 -12.79
N ALA A 283 -49.17 51.06 -13.18
CA ALA A 283 -49.53 52.37 -13.73
C ALA A 283 -50.39 52.25 -15.00
N VAL A 284 -50.05 51.34 -15.92
CA VAL A 284 -50.82 51.07 -17.13
C VAL A 284 -52.21 50.53 -16.80
N LEU A 285 -52.33 49.59 -15.86
CA LEU A 285 -53.62 49.08 -15.38
C LEU A 285 -54.50 50.18 -14.79
N VAL A 286 -53.92 51.10 -14.01
CA VAL A 286 -54.61 52.27 -13.47
C VAL A 286 -55.09 53.19 -14.60
N ILE A 287 -54.27 53.47 -15.60
CA ILE A 287 -54.67 54.28 -16.76
C ILE A 287 -55.80 53.61 -17.55
N ILE A 288 -55.72 52.30 -17.80
CA ILE A 288 -56.74 51.54 -18.52
C ILE A 288 -58.07 51.54 -17.74
N THR A 289 -58.03 51.36 -16.42
CA THR A 289 -59.24 51.38 -15.59
C THR A 289 -59.87 52.77 -15.55
N ILE A 290 -59.08 53.84 -15.42
CA ILE A 290 -59.56 55.23 -15.54
C ILE A 290 -60.19 55.47 -16.92
N TYR A 291 -59.53 55.02 -18.00
CA TYR A 291 -60.03 55.15 -19.36
C TYR A 291 -61.36 54.41 -19.56
N LYS A 292 -61.46 53.16 -19.12
CA LYS A 292 -62.70 52.36 -19.19
C LYS A 292 -63.84 53.01 -18.40
N LYS A 293 -63.56 53.52 -17.20
CA LYS A 293 -64.55 54.23 -16.37
C LYS A 293 -65.03 55.52 -17.02
N ARG A 294 -64.15 56.28 -17.69
CA ARG A 294 -64.52 57.51 -18.41
C ARG A 294 -65.30 57.25 -19.70
N ARG A 295 -65.00 56.16 -20.41
CA ARG A 295 -65.68 55.80 -21.67
C ARG A 295 -67.07 55.21 -21.46
N ASN A 296 -67.33 54.63 -20.30
CA ASN A 296 -68.64 54.09 -19.90
C ASN A 296 -69.24 54.92 -18.76
N PRO A 297 -69.70 56.18 -18.98
CA PRO A 297 -70.48 56.86 -17.97
C PRO A 297 -71.74 56.04 -17.71
N ALA A 298 -72.09 55.84 -16.43
CA ALA A 298 -73.32 55.15 -16.04
C ALA A 298 -74.50 55.78 -16.79
N LYS A 299 -75.32 54.97 -17.46
CA LYS A 299 -76.64 55.40 -17.91
C LYS A 299 -77.44 55.71 -16.64
N ILE A 300 -77.66 57.01 -16.39
CA ILE A 300 -78.59 57.52 -15.36
C ILE A 300 -80.00 57.15 -15.80
#